data_AF-A0A9D6JHF4-F1
#
_entry.id   AF-A0A9D6JHF4-F1
#
_cell.length_a   1.000
_cell.length_b   1.000
_cell.length_c   1.000
_cell.angle_alpha   90.00
_cell.angle_beta   90.00
_cell.angle_gamma   90.00
#
_symmetry.space_group_name_H-M   'P 1'
#
loop_
_entity.id
_entity.type
_entity.pdbx_description
1 polymer ?
#
loop_
_entity_poly.entity_id
_entity_poly.type
_entity_poly.pdbx_seq_one_letter_code
_entity_poly.pdbx_strand_id
1 'polypeptide(L)' 'MGIAVDSIVCMGSIVSGGRVTRSILSPDVRVNSYTEVDGCILFSHVSIGRYSRIRRAIIDRHIHIPEHTEIGYNLEEDR' A
#
# COMPACT_ATOMS: atom_id res chain seq x y z
N MET A 1 -15.29 -2.35 -2.80
CA MET A 1 -14.67 -2.93 -4.00
C MET A 1 -13.16 -2.75 -3.86
N GLY A 2 -12.35 -3.80 -4.06
CA GLY A 2 -10.89 -3.69 -4.11
C GLY A 2 -10.45 -3.51 -5.56
N ILE A 3 -9.59 -2.52 -5.84
CA ILE A 3 -9.16 -2.21 -7.21
C ILE A 3 -7.65 -1.96 -7.28
N ALA A 4 -7.04 -2.43 -8.36
CA ALA A 4 -5.68 -2.11 -8.75
C ALA A 4 -5.71 -1.59 -10.19
N VAL A 5 -5.21 -0.37 -10.40
CA VAL A 5 -5.22 0.32 -11.71
C VAL A 5 -3.80 0.71 -12.05
N ASP A 6 -3.38 0.50 -13.29
CA ASP A 6 -2.00 0.79 -13.76
C ASP A 6 -0.92 0.23 -12.82
N SER A 7 -1.18 -0.94 -12.24
CA SER A 7 -0.39 -1.51 -11.14
C SER A 7 0.00 -2.96 -11.43
N ILE A 8 1.17 -3.36 -10.94
CA ILE A 8 1.64 -4.74 -10.99
C ILE A 8 1.28 -5.41 -9.66
N VAL A 9 0.54 -6.52 -9.72
CA VAL A 9 0.12 -7.28 -8.54
C VAL A 9 0.65 -8.71 -8.65
N CYS A 10 1.56 -9.07 -7.74
CA CYS A 10 2.15 -10.41 -7.68
C CYS A 10 1.27 -11.43 -6.96
N MET A 11 1.67 -12.70 -7.06
CA MET A 11 1.02 -13.85 -6.42
C MET A 11 0.83 -13.66 -4.91
N GLY A 12 -0.30 -14.13 -4.38
CA GLY A 12 -0.62 -14.07 -2.95
C GLY A 12 -1.08 -12.70 -2.45
N SER A 13 -0.97 -11.65 -3.26
CA SER A 13 -1.38 -10.30 -2.87
C SER A 13 -2.90 -10.14 -2.89
N ILE A 14 -3.43 -9.52 -1.83
CA ILE A 14 -4.87 -9.34 -1.60
C ILE A 14 -5.18 -7.85 -1.49
N VAL A 15 -5.97 -7.34 -2.44
CA VAL A 15 -6.53 -5.98 -2.37
C VAL A 15 -7.98 -6.07 -1.92
N SER A 16 -8.19 -5.95 -0.60
CA SER A 16 -9.50 -6.10 0.04
C SER A 16 -10.11 -4.75 0.35
N GLY A 17 -10.86 -4.17 -0.60
CA GLY A 17 -11.59 -2.91 -0.36
C GLY A 17 -10.73 -1.64 -0.35
N GLY A 18 -9.46 -1.75 -0.74
CA GLY A 18 -8.56 -0.62 -0.96
C GLY A 18 -8.41 -0.26 -2.44
N ARG A 19 -7.82 0.91 -2.70
CA ARG A 19 -7.49 1.41 -4.03
C ARG A 19 -5.98 1.47 -4.19
N VAL A 20 -5.46 0.77 -5.19
CA VAL A 20 -4.05 0.76 -5.56
C VAL A 20 -3.92 1.34 -6.97
N THR A 21 -3.07 2.36 -7.14
CA THR A 21 -2.87 3.03 -8.43
C THR A 21 -1.39 3.24 -8.70
N ARG A 22 -0.92 3.00 -9.94
CA ARG A 22 0.48 3.21 -10.35
C ARG A 22 1.52 2.58 -9.41
N SER A 23 1.25 1.39 -8.89
CA SER A 23 2.06 0.80 -7.81
C SER A 23 2.51 -0.63 -8.13
N ILE A 24 3.53 -1.09 -7.40
CA ILE A 24 4.03 -2.47 -7.48
C ILE A 24 3.76 -3.15 -6.14
N LEU A 25 2.99 -4.23 -6.17
CA LEU A 25 2.73 -5.11 -5.03
C LEU A 25 3.55 -6.39 -5.22
N SER A 26 4.61 -6.55 -4.44
CA SER A 26 5.39 -7.79 -4.35
C SER A 26 4.55 -8.96 -3.80
N PRO A 27 5.07 -10.19 -3.75
CA PRO A 27 4.29 -11.33 -3.26
C PRO A 27 3.77 -11.15 -1.83
N ASP A 28 2.59 -11.71 -1.56
CA ASP A 28 1.95 -11.75 -0.24
C ASP A 28 1.70 -10.37 0.40
N VAL A 29 1.44 -9.34 -0.42
CA VAL A 29 1.07 -8.00 0.07
C VAL A 29 -0.43 -7.94 0.37
N ARG A 30 -0.79 -7.41 1.54
CA ARG A 30 -2.19 -7.19 1.93
C ARG A 30 -2.53 -5.71 1.99
N VAL A 31 -3.53 -5.31 1.22
CA VAL A 31 -4.12 -3.96 1.24
C VAL A 31 -5.53 -4.07 1.79
N ASN A 32 -5.78 -3.48 2.97
CA ASN A 32 -7.07 -3.58 3.65
C ASN A 32 -8.06 -2.46 3.21
N SER A 33 -9.29 -2.52 3.74
CA SER A 33 -10.39 -1.65 3.33
C SER A 33 -10.10 -0.17 3.54
N TYR A 34 -10.64 0.66 2.66
CA TYR A 34 -10.59 2.12 2.75
C TYR A 34 -9.17 2.70 2.66
N THR A 35 -8.22 1.93 2.15
CA THR A 35 -6.85 2.38 1.91
C THR A 35 -6.69 3.00 0.53
N GLU A 36 -5.77 3.95 0.42
CA GLU A 36 -5.35 4.56 -0.84
C GLU A 36 -3.83 4.42 -0.98
N VAL A 37 -3.39 3.70 -2.00
CA VAL A 37 -1.97 3.47 -2.32
C VAL A 37 -1.69 4.02 -3.73
N ASP A 38 -0.82 5.01 -3.83
CA ASP A 38 -0.56 5.72 -5.10
C ASP A 38 0.94 5.90 -5.37
N GLY A 39 1.44 5.33 -6.46
CA GLY A 39 2.85 5.49 -6.84
C GLY A 39 3.84 4.81 -5.89
N CYS A 40 3.48 3.66 -5.31
CA CYS A 40 4.28 3.00 -4.28
C CYS A 40 4.94 1.69 -4.76
N ILE A 41 6.03 1.31 -4.09
CA ILE A 41 6.61 -0.04 -4.18
C ILE A 41 6.41 -0.71 -2.82
N LEU A 42 5.58 -1.75 -2.78
CA LEU A 42 5.35 -2.55 -1.59
C LEU A 42 6.13 -3.86 -1.72
N PHE A 43 7.12 -4.06 -0.85
CA PHE A 43 7.88 -5.30 -0.84
C PHE A 43 7.11 -6.47 -0.20
N SER A 44 7.70 -7.66 -0.28
CA SER A 44 7.03 -8.90 0.11
C SER A 44 6.52 -8.88 1.54
N HIS A 45 5.34 -9.47 1.77
CA HIS A 45 4.71 -9.59 3.08
C HIS A 45 4.35 -8.25 3.77
N VAL A 46 4.22 -7.16 3.01
CA VAL A 46 3.71 -5.88 3.54
C VAL A 46 2.21 -5.98 3.80
N SER A 47 1.76 -5.45 4.94
CA SER A 47 0.33 -5.36 5.28
C SER A 47 -0.05 -3.93 5.65
N ILE A 48 -0.98 -3.34 4.89
CA ILE A 48 -1.46 -1.96 5.09
C ILE A 48 -2.77 -1.97 5.88
N GLY A 49 -2.75 -1.36 7.06
CA GLY A 49 -3.92 -1.17 7.93
C GLY A 49 -5.03 -0.35 7.27
N ARG A 50 -6.25 -0.46 7.79
CA ARG A 50 -7.43 0.21 7.25
C ARG A 50 -7.31 1.73 7.33
N TYR A 51 -7.99 2.44 6.42
CA TYR A 51 -8.04 3.90 6.39
C TYR A 51 -6.69 4.60 6.20
N SER A 52 -5.63 3.87 5.85
CA SER A 52 -4.29 4.40 5.62
C SER A 52 -4.14 4.95 4.20
N ARG A 53 -3.36 6.01 4.05
CA ARG A 53 -3.08 6.67 2.77
C ARG A 53 -1.58 6.75 2.55
N ILE A 54 -1.10 6.15 1.47
CA ILE A 54 0.33 6.07 1.18
C ILE A 54 0.54 6.55 -0.24
N ARG A 55 1.42 7.51 -0.43
CA ARG A 55 1.81 7.95 -1.78
C ARG A 55 3.31 8.08 -1.94
N ARG A 56 3.82 7.72 -3.11
CA ARG A 56 5.23 7.93 -3.51
C ARG A 56 6.22 7.39 -2.46
N ALA A 57 5.97 6.18 -1.98
CA ALA A 57 6.77 5.56 -0.92
C ALA A 57 7.25 4.15 -1.31
N ILE A 58 8.37 3.74 -0.72
CA ILE A 58 8.89 2.37 -0.80
C ILE A 58 8.75 1.76 0.60
N ILE A 59 7.96 0.70 0.72
CA ILE A 59 7.72 0.00 1.98
C ILE A 59 8.51 -1.31 1.97
N ASP A 60 9.44 -1.48 2.91
CA ASP A 60 10.29 -2.67 3.00
C ASP A 60 9.52 -3.93 3.42
N ARG A 61 10.16 -5.09 3.25
CA ARG A 61 9.60 -6.41 3.48
C ARG A 61 9.11 -6.58 4.91
N HIS A 62 8.04 -7.36 5.09
CA HIS A 62 7.46 -7.73 6.38
C HIS A 62 6.97 -6.56 7.25
N ILE A 63 6.87 -5.35 6.69
CA ILE A 63 6.35 -4.19 7.43
C ILE A 63 4.83 -4.26 7.52
N HIS A 64 4.34 -4.08 8.74
CA HIS A 64 2.93 -3.85 9.00
C HIS A 64 2.70 -2.36 9.27
N ILE A 65 1.94 -1.71 8.38
CA ILE A 65 1.54 -0.32 8.54
C ILE A 65 0.26 -0.30 9.37
N PRO A 66 0.22 0.44 10.50
CA PRO A 66 -0.97 0.59 11.32
C PRO A 66 -2.17 1.16 10.55
N GLU A 67 -3.35 1.05 11.15
CA GLU A 67 -4.54 1.74 10.65
C GLU A 67 -4.36 3.27 10.76
N HIS A 68 -5.07 4.03 9.93
CA HIS A 68 -5.04 5.50 9.93
C HIS A 68 -3.64 6.13 9.73
N THR A 69 -2.74 5.42 9.05
CA THR A 69 -1.39 5.93 8.78
C THR A 69 -1.37 6.73 7.48
N GLU A 70 -0.75 7.90 7.50
CA GLU A 70 -0.48 8.71 6.31
C GLU A 70 1.03 8.77 6.04
N ILE A 71 1.46 8.42 4.82
CA ILE A 71 2.87 8.45 4.39
C ILE A 71 2.98 9.15 3.03
N GLY A 72 3.95 10.04 2.90
CA GLY A 72 4.23 10.78 1.67
C GLY A 72 3.37 12.04 1.50
N TYR A 73 2.54 12.37 2.49
CA TYR A 73 1.66 13.54 2.49
C TYR A 73 2.30 14.77 3.15
N ASN A 74 3.19 14.60 4.12
CA ASN A 74 3.81 15.66 4.88
C ASN A 74 5.34 15.57 4.79
N LEU A 75 5.93 16.43 3.97
CA LEU A 75 7.37 16.40 3.69
C LEU A 75 8.24 16.64 4.94
N GLU A 76 7.74 17.34 5.96
CA GLU A 76 8.52 17.58 7.19
C GLU A 76 8.59 16.33 8.08
N GLU A 77 7.50 15.56 8.15
CA GLU A 77 7.44 14.29 8.89
C GLU A 77 8.05 13.11 8.09
N ASP A 78 8.02 13.20 6.76
CA ASP A 78 8.49 12.15 5.84
C ASP A 78 10.02 12.20 5.58
N ARG A 79 10.76 13.16 6.18
CA ARG A 79 12.21 13.35 5.97
C ARG A 79 13.09 12.47 6.85
#